data_AF-A0A7Y9UK55-F1
#
_entry.id   AF-A0A7Y9UK55-F1
#
_cell.length_a   1.000
_cell.length_b   1.000
_cell.length_c   1.000
_cell.angle_alpha   90.00
_cell.angle_beta   90.00
_cell.angle_gamma   90.00
#
_symmetry.space_group_name_H-M   'P 1'
#
loop_
_entity.id
_entity.type
_entity.pdbx_description
1 polymer ?
#
loop_
_entity_poly.entity_id
_entity_poly.type
_entity_poly.pdbx_seq_one_letter_code
_entity_poly.pdbx_strand_id
1 'polypeptide(L)' 'MSVDWREYANGIEKQLDQLRKDLEPLQSGRMKLGEREGSGAWTDVTQEAIDRNKQVIATYEAILKDVRENRIKD' A
#
# COMPACT_ATOMS: atom_id res chain seq x y z
N MET A 1 19.54 16.77 11.78
CA MET A 1 18.41 17.34 11.00
C MET A 1 17.13 16.95 11.72
N SER A 2 16.24 17.91 11.99
CA SER A 2 14.91 17.60 12.52
C SER A 2 14.05 16.98 11.43
N VAL A 3 13.24 15.99 11.78
CA VAL A 3 12.26 15.40 10.85
C VAL A 3 11.16 16.42 10.59
N ASP A 4 10.88 16.73 9.32
CA ASP A 4 9.66 17.44 8.94
C ASP A 4 8.49 16.44 8.92
N TRP A 5 7.72 16.43 10.01
CA TRP A 5 6.58 15.53 10.17
C TRP A 5 5.43 15.82 9.20
N ARG A 6 5.29 17.07 8.73
CA ARG A 6 4.26 17.45 7.75
C ARG A 6 4.64 16.94 6.37
N GLU A 7 5.90 17.11 5.96
CA GLU A 7 6.40 16.53 4.71
C GLU A 7 6.31 15.00 4.72
N TYR A 8 6.67 14.37 5.84
CA TYR A 8 6.55 12.92 6.00
C TYR A 8 5.10 12.43 5.86
N ALA A 9 4.14 13.10 6.53
CA ALA A 9 2.71 12.77 6.41
C ALA A 9 2.22 12.89 4.96
N ASN A 10 2.58 13.98 4.27
CA ASN A 10 2.25 14.17 2.85
C ASN A 10 2.84 13.07 1.96
N GLY A 11 4.03 12.58 2.30
CA GLY A 11 4.66 11.43 1.64
C GLY A 11 3.86 10.16 1.79
N ILE A 12 3.40 9.85 3.02
CA ILE A 12 2.55 8.69 3.30
C ILE A 12 1.22 8.77 2.54
N GLU A 13 0.59 9.96 2.51
CA GLU A 13 -0.67 10.14 1.76
C GLU A 13 -0.52 9.85 0.27
N LYS A 14 0.55 10.36 -0.36
CA LYS A 14 0.82 10.08 -1.77
C LYS A 14 1.05 8.59 -2.02
N GLN A 15 1.74 7.90 -1.10
CA GLN A 15 1.96 6.46 -1.19
C GLN A 15 0.65 5.68 -1.05
N LEU A 16 -0.21 6.06 -0.10
CA LEU A 16 -1.53 5.45 0.08
C LEU A 16 -2.40 5.61 -1.17
N ASP A 17 -2.42 6.81 -1.78
CA ASP A 17 -3.16 7.05 -3.01
C ASP A 17 -2.62 6.22 -4.18
N GLN A 18 -1.31 6.06 -4.28
CA GLN A 18 -0.70 5.21 -5.30
C GLN A 18 -1.06 3.72 -5.08
N LEU A 19 -0.93 3.21 -3.85
CA LEU A 19 -1.27 1.83 -3.51
C LEU A 19 -2.74 1.52 -3.81
N ARG A 20 -3.66 2.45 -3.53
CA ARG A 20 -5.09 2.28 -3.86
C ARG A 20 -5.33 2.22 -5.36
N LYS A 21 -4.64 3.06 -6.14
CA LYS A 21 -4.72 3.04 -7.62
C LYS A 21 -4.17 1.74 -8.20
N ASP A 22 -3.07 1.24 -7.67
CA ASP A 22 -2.44 0.01 -8.15
C ASP A 22 -3.26 -1.24 -7.76
N LEU A 23 -3.95 -1.18 -6.62
CA LEU A 23 -4.81 -2.25 -6.14
C LEU A 23 -6.13 -2.35 -6.91
N GLU A 24 -6.66 -1.24 -7.40
CA GLU A 24 -7.99 -1.19 -8.02
C GLU A 24 -8.13 -2.13 -9.23
N PRO A 25 -7.21 -2.19 -10.20
CA PRO A 25 -7.32 -3.11 -11.33
C PRO A 25 -7.35 -4.59 -10.92
N LEU A 26 -6.66 -4.94 -9.83
CA LEU A 26 -6.67 -6.29 -9.28
C LEU A 26 -8.05 -6.60 -8.67
N GLN A 27 -8.59 -5.67 -7.89
CA GLN A 27 -9.90 -5.84 -7.24
C GLN A 27 -11.05 -5.86 -8.26
N SER A 28 -10.97 -5.06 -9.31
CA SER A 28 -11.99 -5.01 -10.36
C SER A 28 -11.90 -6.19 -11.33
N GLY A 29 -10.90 -7.09 -11.17
CA GLY A 29 -10.62 -8.18 -12.11
C GLY A 29 -10.13 -7.72 -13.48
N ARG A 30 -9.76 -6.44 -13.65
CA ARG A 30 -9.18 -5.90 -14.89
C ARG A 30 -7.74 -6.36 -15.08
N MET A 31 -7.08 -6.74 -13.99
CA MET A 31 -5.73 -7.29 -13.96
C MET A 31 -5.70 -8.54 -13.10
N LYS A 32 -4.89 -9.51 -13.51
CA LYS A 32 -4.53 -10.69 -12.72
C LYS A 32 -3.04 -10.78 -12.58
N LEU A 33 -2.59 -11.36 -11.47
CA LEU A 33 -1.19 -11.65 -11.21
C LEU A 33 -0.98 -13.15 -11.25
N GLY A 34 0.13 -13.54 -11.85
CA GLY A 34 0.60 -14.91 -11.84
C GLY A 34 2.01 -14.95 -11.27
N GLU A 35 2.32 -16.02 -10.56
CA GLU A 35 3.69 -16.39 -10.19
C GLU A 35 4.02 -17.77 -10.76
N ARG A 36 5.30 -17.99 -11.06
CA ARG A 36 5.82 -19.31 -11.43
C ARG A 36 7.25 -19.46 -10.95
N GLU A 37 7.62 -20.67 -10.59
CA GLU A 37 9.00 -21.03 -10.30
C GLU A 37 9.61 -21.77 -11.50
N GLY A 38 10.71 -21.23 -12.04
CA GLY A 38 11.42 -21.81 -13.18
C GLY A 38 10.51 -22.04 -14.40
N SER A 39 10.46 -23.29 -14.88
CA SER A 39 9.62 -23.73 -15.99
C SER A 39 8.26 -24.30 -15.55
N GLY A 40 7.89 -24.13 -14.28
CA GLY A 40 6.61 -24.59 -13.73
C GLY A 40 5.39 -23.86 -14.30
N ALA A 41 4.21 -24.37 -13.95
CA ALA A 41 2.95 -23.76 -14.30
C ALA A 41 2.76 -22.40 -13.59
N TRP A 42 2.04 -21.49 -14.25
CA TRP A 42 1.61 -20.25 -13.62
C TRP A 42 0.53 -20.54 -12.57
N THR A 43 0.69 -19.96 -11.40
CA THR A 43 -0.30 -19.96 -10.32
C THR A 43 -0.90 -18.57 -10.21
N ASP A 44 -2.23 -18.47 -10.18
CA ASP A 44 -2.94 -17.20 -9.93
C ASP A 44 -2.72 -16.78 -8.47
N VAL A 45 -2.03 -15.68 -8.26
CA VAL A 45 -1.73 -15.11 -6.93
C VAL A 45 -2.46 -13.78 -6.71
N THR A 46 -3.45 -13.45 -7.55
CA THR A 46 -4.14 -12.16 -7.53
C THR A 46 -4.74 -11.86 -6.17
N GLN A 47 -5.42 -12.84 -5.56
CA GLN A 47 -6.08 -12.65 -4.27
C GLN A 47 -5.08 -12.44 -3.14
N GLU A 48 -4.00 -13.22 -3.12
CA GLU A 48 -2.94 -13.07 -2.13
C GLU A 48 -2.28 -11.68 -2.22
N ALA A 49 -2.02 -11.21 -3.44
CA ALA A 49 -1.49 -9.88 -3.65
C ALA A 49 -2.47 -8.79 -3.19
N ILE A 50 -3.77 -8.95 -3.44
CA ILE A 50 -4.80 -8.03 -2.93
C ILE A 50 -4.78 -7.96 -1.41
N ASP A 51 -4.71 -9.11 -0.74
CA ASP A 51 -4.76 -9.18 0.72
C ASP A 51 -3.49 -8.58 1.35
N ARG A 52 -2.32 -8.88 0.78
CA ARG A 52 -1.05 -8.24 1.19
C ARG A 52 -1.09 -6.72 1.02
N ASN A 53 -1.59 -6.22 -0.11
CA ASN A 53 -1.70 -4.78 -0.36
C ASN A 53 -2.67 -4.10 0.62
N LYS A 54 -3.80 -4.72 0.95
CA LYS A 54 -4.73 -4.22 1.98
C LYS A 54 -4.04 -4.11 3.34
N GLN A 55 -3.24 -5.09 3.72
CA GLN A 55 -2.49 -5.07 4.99
C GLN A 55 -1.46 -3.92 5.03
N VAL A 56 -0.75 -3.68 3.91
CA VAL A 56 0.20 -2.56 3.79
C VAL A 56 -0.52 -1.22 3.89
N ILE A 57 -1.64 -1.05 3.17
CA ILE A 57 -2.47 0.16 3.23
C ILE A 57 -2.92 0.43 4.67
N ALA A 58 -3.48 -0.57 5.36
CA ALA A 58 -3.94 -0.43 6.74
C ALA A 58 -2.80 -0.02 7.70
N THR A 59 -1.58 -0.54 7.46
CA THR A 59 -0.39 -0.17 8.24
C THR A 59 -0.03 1.30 8.03
N TYR A 60 0.00 1.77 6.78
CA TYR A 60 0.31 3.17 6.45
C TYR A 60 -0.77 4.14 6.93
N GLU A 61 -2.04 3.74 6.89
CA GLU A 61 -3.14 4.52 7.48
C GLU A 61 -2.95 4.68 9.00
N ALA A 62 -2.56 3.61 9.70
CA ALA A 62 -2.28 3.67 11.13
C ALA A 62 -1.08 4.57 11.46
N ILE A 63 0.00 4.50 10.67
CA ILE A 63 1.16 5.39 10.81
C ILE A 63 0.77 6.84 10.56
N LEU A 64 0.04 7.12 9.48
CA LEU A 64 -0.40 8.48 9.16
C LEU A 64 -1.26 9.07 10.27
N LYS A 65 -2.16 8.26 10.85
CA LYS A 65 -2.96 8.65 12.00
C LYS A 65 -2.08 9.03 13.19
N ASP A 66 -1.10 8.19 13.57
CA ASP A 66 -0.17 8.50 14.67
C ASP A 66 0.62 9.78 14.42
N VAL A 67 1.14 9.96 13.20
CA VAL A 67 1.90 11.16 12.84
C VAL A 67 1.05 12.42 13.00
N ARG A 68 -0.19 12.38 12.53
CA ARG A 68 -1.13 13.51 12.63
C ARG A 68 -1.54 13.83 14.06
N GLU A 69 -1.81 12.81 14.87
CA GLU A 69 -2.30 13.00 16.24
C GLU A 69 -1.17 13.34 17.23
N ASN A 70 0.03 12.78 17.03
CA ASN A 70 1.08 12.79 18.05
C ASN A 70 2.36 13.52 17.66
N ARG A 71 2.62 13.74 16.35
CA ARG A 71 3.90 14.29 15.86
C ARG A 71 3.79 15.69 15.26
N ILE A 72 2.67 15.98 14.61
CA ILE A 72 2.33 17.32 14.14
C ILE A 72 1.54 17.99 15.26
N LYS A 73 2.25 18.62 16.21
CA LYS A 73 1.61 19.48 17.21
C LYS A 73 1.39 20.88 16.62
N ASP A 74 0.27 21.50 16.97
CA ASP A 74 0.04 22.95 16.77
C ASP A 74 1.04 23.79 17.57
#